data_AF-X1KA41-F1
#
_entry.id   AF-X1KA41-F1
#
_cell.length_a   1.000
_cell.length_b   1.000
_cell.length_c   1.000
_cell.angle_alpha   90.00
_cell.angle_beta   90.00
_cell.angle_gamma   90.00
#
_symmetry.space_group_name_H-M   'P 1'
#
loop_
_entity.id
_entity.type
_entity.pdbx_description
1 polymer ?
#
loop_
_entity_poly.entity_id
_entity_poly.type
_entity_poly.pdbx_seq_one_letter_code
_entity_poly.pdbx_strand_id
1 'polypeptide(L)'
;MAKANSQEKLKVLKGGVEYEIEHAEEGGYIASVPLYPSCVSQGETLEETLGNIEDALLGCLAAAEELDLPIPKELQLLLRL
;
A
#
# COMPACT_ATOMS: atom_id res chain seq x y z
N MET A 1 13.72 28.55 12.32
CA MET A 1 12.77 28.42 11.20
C MET A 1 11.76 27.34 11.51
N ALA A 2 10.48 27.58 11.22
CA ALA A 2 9.37 26.70 11.54
C ALA A 2 9.50 25.32 10.88
N LYS A 3 9.31 24.25 11.66
CA LYS A 3 9.01 22.93 11.11
C LYS A 3 7.58 23.01 10.59
N ALA A 4 7.39 22.96 9.28
CA ALA A 4 6.06 22.92 8.69
C ALA A 4 5.34 21.65 9.17
N ASN A 5 4.09 21.85 9.55
CA ASN A 5 3.19 20.90 10.17
C ASN A 5 2.87 19.70 9.28
N SER A 6 2.64 18.56 9.94
CA SER A 6 1.78 17.43 9.55
C SER A 6 1.84 17.00 8.09
N GLN A 7 2.69 16.02 7.79
CA GLN A 7 2.53 15.15 6.62
C GLN A 7 1.09 14.57 6.66
N GLU A 8 0.16 15.13 5.89
CA GLU A 8 -1.22 14.63 5.82
C GLU A 8 -1.22 13.28 5.11
N LYS A 9 -1.19 12.21 5.90
CA LYS A 9 -1.30 10.84 5.41
C LYS A 9 -2.76 10.57 5.03
N LEU A 10 -3.03 10.38 3.74
CA LEU A 10 -4.33 9.98 3.25
C LEU A 10 -4.56 8.49 3.54
N LYS A 11 -5.71 8.16 4.14
CA LYS A 11 -6.16 6.78 4.31
C LYS A 11 -7.20 6.45 3.26
N VAL A 12 -6.98 5.38 2.50
CA VAL A 12 -7.91 4.89 1.49
C VAL A 12 -8.36 3.49 1.88
N LEU A 13 -9.67 3.25 1.95
CA LEU A 13 -10.23 1.91 2.12
C LEU A 13 -10.81 1.45 0.79
N LYS A 14 -10.22 0.40 0.20
CA LYS A 14 -10.67 -0.17 -1.08
C LYS A 14 -10.59 -1.69 -1.02
N GLY A 15 -11.65 -2.37 -1.47
CA GLY A 15 -11.73 -3.84 -1.41
C GLY A 15 -11.62 -4.45 0.00
N GLY A 16 -11.83 -3.65 1.05
CA GLY A 16 -11.62 -4.08 2.45
C GLY A 16 -10.18 -3.93 2.95
N VAL A 17 -9.29 -3.35 2.14
CA VAL A 17 -7.88 -3.10 2.47
C VAL A 17 -7.68 -1.61 2.75
N GLU A 18 -6.99 -1.30 3.84
CA GLU A 18 -6.52 0.06 4.13
C GLU A 18 -5.17 0.31 3.46
N TYR A 19 -5.07 1.42 2.74
CA TYR A 19 -3.85 1.97 2.15
C TYR A 19 -3.55 3.30 2.80
N GLU A 20 -2.29 3.54 3.14
CA GLU A 20 -1.82 4.82 3.63
C GLU A 20 -0.92 5.46 2.59
N ILE A 21 -1.29 6.66 2.15
CA ILE A 21 -0.65 7.40 1.06
C ILE A 21 -0.13 8.74 1.59
N GLU A 22 1.10 9.10 1.23
CA GLU A 22 1.74 10.36 1.61
C GLU A 22 2.50 10.97 0.41
N HIS A 23 2.73 12.28 0.48
CA HIS A 23 3.55 12.96 -0.53
C HIS A 23 5.02 12.58 -0.37
N ALA A 24 5.67 12.25 -1.49
CA ALA A 24 7.11 12.00 -1.48
C ALA A 24 7.91 13.31 -1.49
N GLU A 25 9.09 13.31 -0.88
CA GLU A 25 9.96 14.51 -0.80
C GLU A 25 10.40 15.02 -2.19
N GLU A 26 10.54 14.12 -3.16
CA GLU A 26 10.98 14.42 -4.53
C GLU A 26 9.81 14.74 -5.50
N GLY A 27 8.56 14.69 -5.02
CA GLY A 27 7.35 14.79 -5.85
C GLY A 27 6.65 13.45 -6.04
N GLY A 28 5.35 13.49 -6.38
CA GLY A 28 4.50 12.30 -6.44
C GLY A 28 4.03 11.83 -5.07
N TYR A 29 3.73 10.53 -4.96
CA TYR A 29 3.17 9.89 -3.78
C TYR A 29 3.80 8.53 -3.50
N ILE A 30 3.85 8.18 -2.22
CA ILE A 30 4.21 6.85 -1.72
C ILE A 30 2.97 6.24 -1.07
N ALA A 31 2.69 4.97 -1.36
CA ALA A 31 1.65 4.19 -0.70
C ALA A 31 2.24 3.00 0.05
N SER A 32 1.57 2.63 1.13
CA SER A 32 1.90 1.49 1.97
C SER A 32 0.63 0.79 2.44
N VAL A 33 0.74 -0.49 2.79
CA VAL A 33 -0.35 -1.29 3.36
C VAL A 33 -0.03 -1.53 4.84
N PRO A 34 -0.75 -0.92 5.82
CA PRO A 34 -0.44 -1.10 7.24
C PRO A 34 -0.49 -2.55 7.73
N LEU A 35 -1.36 -3.36 7.13
CA LEU A 35 -1.46 -4.81 7.41
C LEU A 35 -0.35 -5.62 6.73
N TYR A 36 0.37 -5.05 5.77
CA TYR A 36 1.52 -5.66 5.12
C TYR A 36 2.64 -4.63 4.89
N PRO A 37 3.32 -4.17 5.96
CA PRO A 37 4.21 -3.01 5.91
C PRO A 37 5.41 -3.14 4.95
N SER A 38 5.75 -4.37 4.55
CA SER A 38 6.78 -4.63 3.56
C SER A 38 6.35 -4.33 2.12
N CYS A 39 5.04 -4.16 1.86
CA CYS A 39 4.52 -3.74 0.57
C CYS A 39 4.38 -2.23 0.54
N VAL A 40 5.24 -1.62 -0.28
CA VAL A 40 5.28 -0.19 -0.56
C VAL A 40 5.38 0.02 -2.07
N SER A 41 4.79 1.11 -2.54
CA SER A 41 4.83 1.49 -3.95
C SER A 41 4.76 3.00 -4.10
N GLN A 42 5.01 3.51 -5.29
CA GLN A 42 5.03 4.95 -5.57
C GLN A 42 4.45 5.25 -6.95
N GLY A 43 4.11 6.51 -7.18
CA GLY A 43 3.62 7.00 -8.47
C GLY A 43 3.54 8.52 -8.50
N GLU A 44 3.36 9.09 -9.68
CA GLU A 44 3.28 10.54 -9.89
C GLU A 44 1.90 11.09 -9.46
N THR A 45 0.86 10.25 -9.53
CA THR A 45 -0.52 10.61 -9.20
C THR A 45 -1.13 9.65 -8.18
N LEU A 46 -2.11 10.11 -7.38
CA LEU A 46 -2.81 9.26 -6.41
C LEU A 46 -3.42 8.00 -7.05
N GLU A 47 -3.97 8.12 -8.25
CA GLU A 47 -4.59 7.01 -8.98
C GLU A 47 -3.54 5.97 -9.39
N GLU A 48 -2.42 6.43 -9.96
CA GLU A 48 -1.29 5.57 -10.32
C GLU A 48 -0.70 4.90 -9.08
N THR A 49 -0.44 5.66 -8.02
CA THR A 49 0.13 5.13 -6.77
C THR A 49 -0.78 4.07 -6.14
N LEU A 50 -2.10 4.29 -6.16
CA LEU A 50 -3.07 3.31 -5.65
C LEU A 50 -3.10 2.04 -6.52
N GLY A 51 -3.08 2.18 -7.85
CA GLY A 51 -2.99 1.02 -8.74
C GLY A 51 -1.69 0.23 -8.53
N ASN A 52 -0.55 0.94 -8.45
CA ASN A 52 0.76 0.31 -8.27
C ASN A 52 0.88 -0.43 -6.93
N ILE A 53 0.28 0.07 -5.84
CA ILE A 53 0.30 -0.63 -4.54
C ILE A 53 -0.67 -1.83 -4.51
N GLU A 54 -1.80 -1.76 -5.21
CA GLU A 54 -2.72 -2.89 -5.36
C GLU A 54 -2.07 -4.06 -6.10
N ASP A 55 -1.42 -3.77 -7.23
CA ASP A 55 -0.70 -4.78 -8.02
C ASP A 55 0.48 -5.37 -7.23
N ALA A 56 1.23 -4.54 -6.52
CA ALA A 56 2.33 -4.99 -5.66
C ALA A 56 1.82 -5.88 -4.53
N LEU A 57 0.70 -5.53 -3.89
CA LEU A 57 0.10 -6.33 -2.83
C LEU A 57 -0.31 -7.71 -3.35
N LEU A 58 -1.02 -7.76 -4.49
CA LEU A 58 -1.44 -9.03 -5.10
C LEU A 58 -0.24 -9.92 -5.44
N GLY A 59 0.81 -9.34 -6.05
CA GLY A 59 2.04 -10.07 -6.36
C GLY A 59 2.76 -10.60 -5.11
N CYS A 60 2.83 -9.80 -4.04
CA CYS A 60 3.41 -10.23 -2.76
C CYS A 60 2.62 -11.37 -2.12
N LEU A 61 1.29 -11.29 -2.14
CA LEU A 61 0.42 -12.32 -1.54
C LEU A 61 0.50 -13.63 -2.32
N ALA A 62 0.51 -13.58 -3.65
CA ALA A 62 0.66 -14.77 -4.49
C ALA A 62 2.01 -15.46 -4.23
N ALA A 63 3.10 -14.70 -4.17
CA ALA A 63 4.42 -15.24 -3.85
C ALA A 63 4.48 -15.81 -2.42
N ALA A 64 3.84 -15.16 -1.45
CA ALA A 64 3.76 -15.65 -0.08
C ALA A 64 2.99 -16.98 0.01
N GLU A 65 1.90 -17.13 -0.75
CA GLU A 65 1.14 -18.38 -0.82
C GLU A 65 1.96 -19.52 -1.45
N GLU A 66 2.65 -19.25 -2.56
CA GLU A 66 3.53 -20.23 -3.22
C GLU A 66 4.68 -20.71 -2.32
N LEU A 67 5.17 -19.83 -1.44
CA LEU A 67 6.29 -20.09 -0.53
C LEU A 67 5.85 -20.57 0.86
N ASP A 68 4.56 -20.80 1.10
CA ASP A 68 3.97 -21.15 2.41
C ASP A 68 4.38 -20.18 3.53
N LEU A 69 4.44 -18.89 3.19
CA LEU A 69 4.74 -17.81 4.13
C LEU A 69 3.46 -17.33 4.83
N PRO A 70 3.57 -16.83 6.08
CA PRO A 70 2.41 -16.36 6.82
C PRO A 70 1.78 -15.12 6.15
N ILE A 71 0.50 -15.23 5.80
CA ILE A 71 -0.31 -14.13 5.26
C ILE A 71 -1.33 -13.67 6.31
N PRO A 72 -1.44 -12.36 6.61
CA PRO A 72 -2.48 -11.82 7.47
C PRO A 72 -3.88 -12.25 7.00
N LYS A 73 -4.73 -12.69 7.93
CA LYS A 73 -6.02 -13.33 7.62
C LYS A 73 -6.94 -12.40 6.82
N GLU A 74 -6.87 -11.11 7.09
CA GLU A 74 -7.62 -10.05 6.41
C GLU A 74 -7.25 -9.96 4.93
N LEU A 75 -5.98 -10.22 4.60
CA LEU A 75 -5.45 -10.15 3.22
C LEU A 75 -5.59 -11.46 2.45
N GLN A 76 -5.74 -12.60 3.13
CA GLN A 76 -6.01 -13.89 2.49
C GLN A 76 -7.29 -13.89 1.64
N LEU A 77 -8.22 -12.98 1.93
CA LEU A 77 -9.46 -12.82 1.16
C LEU A 77 -9.19 -12.35 -0.28
N LEU A 78 -8.05 -11.70 -0.53
CA LEU A 78 -7.67 -11.20 -1.85
C LEU A 78 -7.17 -12.30 -2.79
N LEU A 79 -6.69 -13.43 -2.26
CA LEU A 79 -6.23 -14.58 -3.06
C LEU A 79 -7.37 -15.42 -3.64
N ARG A 80 -8.63 -15.14 -3.24
CA ARG A 80 -9.82 -15.92 -3.62
C ARG A 80 -10.73 -15.20 -4.61
N LEU A 81 -10.31 -14.05 -5.12
CA LEU A 81 -11.00 -13.21 -6.10
C LEU A 81 -10.46 -13.49 -7.50
#